data_AF-R4XCZ1-F1
#
_entry.id   AF-R4XCZ1-F1
#
_cell.length_a   1.000
_cell.length_b   1.000
_cell.length_c   1.000
_cell.angle_alpha   90.00
_cell.angle_beta   90.00
_cell.angle_gamma   90.00
#
_symmetry.space_group_name_H-M   'P 1'
#
loop_
_entity.id
_entity.type
_entity.pdbx_description
1 polymer ?
#
loop_
_entity_poly.entity_id
_entity_poly.type
_entity_poly.pdbx_seq_one_letter_code
_entity_poly.pdbx_strand_id
1 'polypeptide(L)'
;MKFLKNDKENDVLRLIKLNHDLDLTVTWNYLIRYYLEHGRINTAVGAYNSMKKYGHFPNAYTYTILLNGLAANYEKGGRGKLTWIVPKLLQDKHVTPSTIHLNAVLNICVKLKDSSLVYEYLEAFRAAGVEEEDTQTYDVLFKLFRTLIAGEERPGMTRVKAPDRQLTPAARQTLDDAIGVWQDVEAKWRTKHLTVDSRLLYGYATTLEKGTVEDVNRALGAICLMCELPIHPTSKTSDASDASKGAEKKTKLGNRVDLSVQLKTLLLNLAETLGDPEVVEHYWTLTRTLSSEDMAVETYEARLRSLKVAGDPAAAILILADMKSRKIGIRPKTIFLALQCCFSKDTTEDLRRANNLVKTYVEDSKLASYMTIPVLTTFCRFVAAGRSDQDIHTGVKLLDKLDWKQIAEQCQTVPHHKQRLRETLEHLSKRAKYWMRSVKGNKNLEILFKRLVRRLNAVQKDFYPEDYSARVKSGAPSPAG
;
A
#
# COMPACT_ATOMS: atom_id res chain seq x y z
N MET A 1 -35.42 13.42 -10.56
CA MET A 1 -34.68 12.15 -10.40
C MET A 1 -34.99 11.12 -11.48
N LYS A 2 -36.24 10.62 -11.62
CA LYS A 2 -36.59 9.59 -12.63
C LYS A 2 -36.30 10.02 -14.08
N PHE A 3 -36.52 11.30 -14.42
CA PHE A 3 -36.22 11.86 -15.74
C PHE A 3 -34.71 11.93 -16.04
N LEU A 4 -33.89 12.40 -15.09
CA LEU A 4 -32.43 12.51 -15.27
C LEU A 4 -31.75 11.15 -15.41
N LYS A 5 -32.27 10.10 -14.76
CA LYS A 5 -31.78 8.72 -14.94
C LYS A 5 -32.04 8.15 -16.34
N ASN A 6 -32.96 8.76 -17.10
CA ASN A 6 -33.30 8.37 -18.47
C ASN A 6 -32.82 9.42 -19.50
N ASP A 7 -31.85 10.27 -19.13
CA ASP A 7 -31.29 11.35 -19.97
C ASP A 7 -32.32 12.37 -20.50
N LYS A 8 -33.47 12.49 -19.83
CA LYS A 8 -34.53 13.44 -20.17
C LYS A 8 -34.31 14.81 -19.51
N GLU A 9 -33.14 15.41 -19.73
CA GLU A 9 -32.78 16.71 -19.14
C GLU A 9 -33.66 17.86 -19.65
N ASN A 10 -34.07 17.82 -20.92
CA ASN A 10 -34.94 18.82 -21.52
C ASN A 10 -36.32 18.87 -20.88
N ASP A 11 -36.85 17.73 -20.44
CA ASP A 11 -38.14 17.66 -19.74
C ASP A 11 -38.03 18.30 -18.36
N VAL A 12 -36.90 18.09 -17.66
CA VAL A 12 -36.62 18.74 -16.38
C VAL A 12 -36.50 20.26 -16.53
N LEU A 13 -35.80 20.74 -17.56
CA LEU A 13 -35.72 22.17 -17.88
C LEU A 13 -37.08 22.78 -18.21
N ARG A 14 -37.95 22.06 -18.92
CA ARG A 14 -39.33 22.50 -19.19
C ARG A 14 -40.14 22.59 -17.90
N LEU A 15 -40.05 21.60 -17.03
CA LEU A 15 -40.74 21.60 -15.73
C LEU A 15 -40.29 22.76 -14.84
N ILE A 16 -39.00 23.10 -14.86
CA ILE A 16 -38.49 24.26 -14.12
C ILE A 16 -39.07 25.56 -14.67
N LYS A 17 -39.13 25.73 -16.00
CA LYS A 17 -39.72 26.92 -16.63
C LYS A 17 -41.22 27.07 -16.32
N LEU A 18 -41.94 25.95 -16.30
CA LEU A 18 -43.38 25.92 -16.05
C LEU A 18 -43.73 26.22 -14.58
N ASN A 19 -42.82 25.97 -13.64
CA ASN A 19 -43.06 26.11 -12.20
C ASN A 19 -42.09 27.11 -11.54
N HIS A 20 -41.73 28.19 -12.25
CA HIS A 20 -40.72 29.15 -11.81
C HIS A 20 -41.07 29.89 -10.50
N ASP A 21 -42.35 29.90 -10.11
CA ASP A 21 -42.83 30.53 -8.87
C ASP A 21 -42.58 29.67 -7.61
N LEU A 22 -42.22 28.39 -7.76
CA LEU A 22 -41.94 27.48 -6.65
C LEU A 22 -40.45 27.49 -6.29
N ASP A 23 -40.09 27.20 -5.03
CA ASP A 23 -38.68 26.95 -4.69
C ASP A 23 -38.19 25.63 -5.31
N LEU A 24 -37.40 25.77 -6.38
CA LEU A 24 -36.84 24.65 -7.14
C LEU A 24 -35.36 24.41 -6.83
N THR A 25 -34.84 24.92 -5.73
CA THR A 25 -33.42 24.80 -5.33
C THR A 25 -32.93 23.35 -5.36
N VAL A 26 -33.73 22.40 -4.83
CA VAL A 26 -33.40 20.97 -4.84
C VAL A 26 -33.35 20.42 -6.27
N THR A 27 -34.27 20.81 -7.13
CA THR A 27 -34.32 20.39 -8.54
C THR A 27 -33.11 20.90 -9.32
N TRP A 28 -32.72 22.16 -9.11
CA TRP A 28 -31.50 22.74 -9.67
C TRP A 28 -30.25 22.00 -9.18
N ASN A 29 -30.17 21.68 -7.89
CA ASN A 29 -29.06 20.91 -7.32
C ASN A 29 -28.91 19.53 -7.97
N TYR A 30 -30.02 18.84 -8.23
CA TYR A 30 -29.99 17.56 -8.95
C TYR A 30 -29.55 17.71 -10.40
N LEU A 31 -30.01 18.76 -11.09
CA LEU A 31 -29.62 19.03 -12.47
C LEU A 31 -28.12 19.35 -12.58
N ILE A 32 -27.59 20.19 -11.67
CA ILE A 32 -26.17 20.52 -11.59
C ILE A 32 -25.34 19.25 -11.31
N ARG A 33 -25.74 18.43 -10.33
CA ARG A 33 -25.07 17.16 -10.03
C ARG A 33 -25.02 16.25 -11.24
N TYR A 34 -26.16 16.05 -11.91
CA TYR A 34 -26.25 15.20 -13.09
C TYR A 34 -25.29 15.66 -14.19
N TYR A 35 -25.20 16.97 -14.48
CA TYR A 35 -24.22 17.49 -15.45
C TYR A 35 -22.77 17.21 -15.05
N LEU A 36 -22.43 17.34 -13.77
CA LEU A 36 -21.08 17.06 -13.26
C LEU A 36 -20.74 15.56 -13.31
N GLU A 37 -21.69 14.68 -12.99
CA GLU A 37 -21.50 13.22 -13.09
C GLU A 37 -21.22 12.77 -14.55
N HIS A 38 -21.77 13.51 -15.53
CA HIS A 38 -21.51 13.27 -16.96
C HIS A 38 -20.30 14.06 -17.50
N GLY A 39 -19.53 14.72 -16.63
CA GLY A 39 -18.36 15.51 -17.00
C GLY A 39 -18.67 16.79 -17.80
N ARG A 40 -19.92 17.23 -17.84
CA ARG A 40 -20.37 18.43 -18.56
C ARG A 40 -20.25 19.66 -17.65
N ILE A 41 -19.02 20.08 -17.37
CA ILE A 41 -18.72 21.14 -16.39
C ILE A 41 -19.34 22.48 -16.80
N ASN A 42 -19.21 22.88 -18.07
CA ASN A 42 -19.73 24.17 -18.53
C ASN A 42 -21.27 24.26 -18.49
N THR A 43 -21.97 23.15 -18.77
CA THR A 43 -23.44 23.13 -18.64
C THR A 43 -23.88 23.14 -17.18
N ALA A 44 -23.13 22.50 -16.28
CA ALA A 44 -23.37 22.60 -14.83
C ALA A 44 -23.23 24.05 -14.33
N VAL A 45 -22.19 24.77 -14.78
CA VAL A 45 -22.01 26.20 -14.50
C VAL A 45 -23.14 27.04 -15.09
N GLY A 46 -23.60 26.72 -16.30
CA GLY A 46 -24.77 27.36 -16.92
C GLY A 46 -26.06 27.14 -16.13
N ALA A 47 -26.27 25.94 -15.60
CA ALA A 47 -27.40 25.61 -14.74
C ALA A 47 -27.34 26.38 -13.40
N TYR A 48 -26.17 26.49 -12.79
CA TYR A 48 -25.96 27.34 -11.61
C TYR A 48 -26.30 28.82 -11.89
N ASN A 49 -25.85 29.39 -13.01
CA ASN A 49 -26.19 30.77 -13.37
C ASN A 49 -27.69 30.94 -13.66
N SER A 50 -28.31 29.92 -14.27
CA SER A 50 -29.75 29.92 -14.54
C SER A 50 -30.55 29.87 -13.25
N MET A 51 -30.16 29.02 -12.28
CA MET A 51 -30.77 28.96 -10.95
C MET A 51 -30.87 30.36 -10.33
N LYS A 52 -29.79 31.14 -10.35
CA LYS A 52 -29.77 32.53 -9.86
C LYS A 52 -30.67 33.47 -10.68
N LYS A 53 -30.70 33.32 -12.00
CA LYS A 53 -31.55 34.11 -12.91
C LYS A 53 -33.05 33.90 -12.64
N TYR A 54 -33.43 32.67 -12.27
CA TYR A 54 -34.80 32.32 -11.88
C TYR A 54 -35.12 32.67 -10.41
N GLY A 55 -34.25 33.40 -9.72
CA GLY A 55 -34.51 33.87 -8.35
C GLY A 55 -34.24 32.83 -7.25
N HIS A 56 -33.65 31.68 -7.59
CA HIS A 56 -33.25 30.68 -6.60
C HIS A 56 -31.80 30.91 -6.18
N PHE A 57 -31.56 31.04 -4.87
CA PHE A 57 -30.23 31.31 -4.35
C PHE A 57 -29.49 30.01 -4.02
N PRO A 58 -28.22 29.86 -4.44
CA PRO A 58 -27.38 28.74 -4.05
C PRO A 58 -27.30 28.62 -2.53
N ASN A 59 -27.32 27.40 -2.02
CA ASN A 59 -27.09 27.12 -0.60
C ASN A 59 -25.77 26.35 -0.41
N ALA A 60 -25.39 26.07 0.85
CA ALA A 60 -24.18 25.31 1.18
C ALA A 60 -24.10 23.97 0.42
N TYR A 61 -25.25 23.29 0.25
CA TYR A 61 -25.30 22.03 -0.50
C TYR A 61 -25.04 22.22 -1.99
N THR A 62 -25.56 23.30 -2.61
CA THR A 62 -25.27 23.67 -4.01
C THR A 62 -23.76 23.84 -4.23
N TYR A 63 -23.09 24.60 -3.37
CA TYR A 63 -21.64 24.82 -3.46
C TYR A 63 -20.86 23.53 -3.24
N THR A 64 -21.26 22.71 -2.27
CA THR A 64 -20.64 21.39 -2.03
C THR A 64 -20.77 20.47 -3.25
N ILE A 65 -21.92 20.45 -3.93
CA ILE A 65 -22.10 19.68 -5.19
C ILE A 65 -21.14 20.16 -6.28
N LEU A 66 -21.05 21.47 -6.47
CA LEU A 66 -20.16 22.07 -7.47
C LEU A 66 -18.70 21.72 -7.17
N LEU A 67 -18.23 21.97 -5.95
CA LEU A 67 -16.84 21.70 -5.55
C LEU A 67 -16.48 20.21 -5.70
N ASN A 68 -17.33 19.30 -5.22
CA ASN A 68 -17.08 17.85 -5.35
C ASN A 68 -17.11 17.39 -6.82
N GLY A 69 -18.03 17.90 -7.63
CA GLY A 69 -18.09 17.56 -9.06
C GLY A 69 -16.93 18.13 -9.86
N LEU A 70 -16.43 19.32 -9.51
CA LEU A 70 -15.20 19.88 -10.07
C LEU A 70 -13.99 19.03 -9.67
N ALA A 71 -13.94 18.51 -8.45
CA ALA A 71 -12.89 17.60 -8.00
C ALA A 71 -12.91 16.27 -8.74
N ALA A 72 -14.09 15.72 -9.03
CA ALA A 72 -14.23 14.50 -9.84
C ALA A 72 -13.78 14.72 -11.29
N ASN A 73 -13.99 15.92 -11.83
CA ASN A 73 -13.68 16.27 -13.22
C ASN A 73 -12.48 17.22 -13.36
N TYR A 74 -11.50 17.12 -12.45
CA TYR A 74 -10.40 18.08 -12.38
C TYR A 74 -9.60 18.17 -13.69
N GLU A 75 -9.36 17.05 -14.37
CA GLU A 75 -8.67 16.95 -15.68
C GLU A 75 -9.50 17.56 -16.83
N LYS A 76 -10.83 17.52 -16.74
CA LYS A 76 -11.75 18.01 -17.80
C LYS A 76 -12.03 19.52 -17.70
N GLY A 77 -11.15 20.26 -17.04
CA GLY A 77 -11.28 21.70 -16.82
C GLY A 77 -11.86 22.10 -15.46
N GLY A 78 -12.02 21.15 -14.53
CA GLY A 78 -12.48 21.43 -13.16
C GLY A 78 -11.57 22.41 -12.42
N ARG A 79 -10.24 22.31 -12.65
CA ARG A 79 -9.23 23.24 -12.11
C ARG A 79 -9.56 24.70 -12.41
N GLY A 80 -9.81 25.03 -13.67
CA GLY A 80 -10.01 26.42 -14.12
C GLY A 80 -11.29 27.06 -13.60
N LYS A 81 -12.19 26.28 -12.98
CA LYS A 81 -13.43 26.78 -12.39
C LYS A 81 -13.32 27.06 -10.89
N LEU A 82 -12.23 26.65 -10.22
CA LEU A 82 -12.00 26.96 -8.81
C LEU A 82 -11.90 28.47 -8.55
N THR A 83 -11.10 29.16 -9.37
CA THR A 83 -10.93 30.62 -9.34
C THR A 83 -12.24 31.38 -9.58
N TRP A 84 -13.24 30.72 -10.17
CA TRP A 84 -14.57 31.29 -10.37
C TRP A 84 -15.55 30.97 -9.24
N ILE A 85 -15.59 29.73 -8.74
CA ILE A 85 -16.60 29.31 -7.76
C ILE A 85 -16.22 29.68 -6.33
N VAL A 86 -14.94 29.63 -5.96
CA VAL A 86 -14.50 29.87 -4.57
C VAL A 86 -14.77 31.33 -4.16
N PRO A 87 -14.40 32.37 -4.95
CA PRO A 87 -14.76 33.74 -4.60
C PRO A 87 -16.28 33.95 -4.53
N LYS A 88 -17.05 33.27 -5.38
CA LYS A 88 -18.52 33.34 -5.34
C LYS A 88 -19.09 32.77 -4.05
N LEU A 89 -18.55 31.65 -3.56
CA LEU A 89 -18.92 31.07 -2.28
C LEU A 89 -18.57 32.01 -1.13
N LEU A 90 -17.34 32.51 -1.08
CA LEU A 90 -16.85 33.34 0.04
C LEU A 90 -17.55 34.70 0.13
N GLN A 91 -18.05 35.22 -0.99
CA GLN A 91 -18.78 36.50 -1.05
C GLN A 91 -20.31 36.32 -1.02
N ASP A 92 -20.83 35.10 -0.93
CA ASP A 92 -22.27 34.86 -0.96
C ASP A 92 -22.90 35.20 0.40
N LYS A 93 -23.66 36.30 0.45
CA LYS A 93 -24.38 36.71 1.66
C LYS A 93 -25.42 35.70 2.17
N HIS A 94 -25.82 34.73 1.34
CA HIS A 94 -26.80 33.70 1.69
C HIS A 94 -26.17 32.42 2.24
N VAL A 95 -24.84 32.30 2.22
CA VAL A 95 -24.13 31.08 2.61
C VAL A 95 -22.96 31.42 3.51
N THR A 96 -22.91 30.79 4.68
CA THR A 96 -21.72 30.79 5.53
C THR A 96 -20.76 29.71 5.04
N PRO A 97 -19.52 30.06 4.63
CA PRO A 97 -18.49 29.07 4.33
C PRO A 97 -18.25 28.15 5.53
N SER A 98 -17.81 26.92 5.27
CA SER A 98 -17.60 25.91 6.31
C SER A 98 -16.43 24.99 5.95
N THR A 99 -15.97 24.20 6.91
CA THR A 99 -14.86 23.24 6.72
C THR A 99 -15.14 22.24 5.61
N ILE A 100 -16.40 21.84 5.39
CA ILE A 100 -16.80 20.96 4.29
C ILE A 100 -16.44 21.57 2.92
N HIS A 101 -16.69 22.87 2.75
CA HIS A 101 -16.35 23.56 1.51
C HIS A 101 -14.84 23.69 1.33
N LEU A 102 -14.12 24.04 2.40
CA LEU A 102 -12.66 24.10 2.41
C LEU A 102 -12.05 22.74 2.04
N ASN A 103 -12.45 21.67 2.70
CA ASN A 103 -11.97 20.31 2.45
C ASN A 103 -12.22 19.86 1.00
N ALA A 104 -13.33 20.27 0.39
CA ALA A 104 -13.60 19.99 -1.02
C ALA A 104 -12.63 20.73 -1.96
N VAL A 105 -12.34 22.01 -1.68
CA VAL A 105 -11.34 22.80 -2.43
C VAL A 105 -9.94 22.20 -2.29
N LEU A 106 -9.52 21.90 -1.05
CA LEU A 106 -8.19 21.34 -0.77
C LEU A 106 -7.98 19.99 -1.45
N ASN A 107 -9.01 19.13 -1.51
CA ASN A 107 -8.93 17.86 -2.23
C ASN A 107 -8.63 18.04 -3.73
N ILE A 108 -9.03 19.17 -4.33
CA ILE A 108 -8.68 19.49 -5.72
C ILE A 108 -7.21 19.90 -5.79
N CYS A 109 -6.76 20.78 -4.90
CA CYS A 109 -5.36 21.21 -4.83
C CYS A 109 -4.40 20.02 -4.63
N VAL A 110 -4.77 19.03 -3.81
CA VAL A 110 -4.03 17.76 -3.65
C VAL A 110 -3.87 17.02 -4.97
N LYS A 111 -4.92 16.96 -5.81
CA LYS A 111 -4.85 16.34 -7.13
C LYS A 111 -3.97 17.14 -8.10
N LEU A 112 -3.94 18.46 -7.94
CA LEU A 112 -3.06 19.35 -8.71
C LEU A 112 -1.61 19.30 -8.25
N LYS A 113 -1.34 18.75 -7.06
CA LYS A 113 -0.02 18.74 -6.40
C LYS A 113 0.55 20.15 -6.24
N ASP A 114 -0.33 21.11 -5.96
CA ASP A 114 0.04 22.52 -5.83
C ASP A 114 -0.12 22.93 -4.36
N SER A 115 1.00 23.01 -3.64
CA SER A 115 1.03 23.42 -2.22
C SER A 115 0.71 24.89 -2.04
N SER A 116 1.05 25.75 -3.01
CA SER A 116 0.82 27.19 -2.92
C SER A 116 -0.69 27.47 -2.89
N LEU A 117 -1.46 26.82 -3.77
CA LEU A 117 -2.92 26.95 -3.79
C LEU A 117 -3.59 26.44 -2.51
N VAL A 118 -3.00 25.45 -1.84
CA VAL A 118 -3.53 24.94 -0.56
C VAL A 118 -3.46 26.03 0.51
N TYR A 119 -2.32 26.69 0.67
CA TYR A 119 -2.16 27.75 1.66
C TYR A 119 -2.97 29.00 1.31
N GLU A 120 -3.04 29.38 0.03
CA GLU A 120 -3.88 30.50 -0.44
C GLU A 120 -5.34 30.29 -0.05
N TYR A 121 -5.90 29.10 -0.30
CA TYR A 121 -7.30 28.84 0.06
C TYR A 121 -7.51 28.65 1.56
N LEU A 122 -6.53 28.12 2.31
CA LEU A 122 -6.61 28.11 3.77
C LEU A 122 -6.72 29.53 4.32
N GLU A 123 -5.89 30.46 3.87
CA GLU A 123 -5.93 31.87 4.29
C GLU A 123 -7.24 32.55 3.86
N ALA A 124 -7.70 32.31 2.62
CA ALA A 124 -8.94 32.88 2.13
C ALA A 124 -10.17 32.42 2.94
N PHE A 125 -10.22 31.15 3.34
CA PHE A 125 -11.31 30.62 4.18
C PHE A 125 -11.21 31.09 5.64
N ARG A 126 -10.01 31.24 6.20
CA ARG A 126 -9.81 31.88 7.52
C ARG A 126 -10.31 33.32 7.52
N ALA A 127 -9.96 34.10 6.49
CA ALA A 127 -10.41 35.49 6.33
C ALA A 127 -11.94 35.59 6.20
N ALA A 128 -12.60 34.52 5.74
CA ALA A 128 -14.06 34.41 5.65
C ALA A 128 -14.72 33.83 6.92
N GLY A 129 -13.97 33.63 8.01
CA GLY A 129 -14.48 33.18 9.31
C GLY A 129 -14.45 31.66 9.55
N VAL A 130 -13.79 30.88 8.68
CA VAL A 130 -13.56 29.44 8.92
C VAL A 130 -12.22 29.26 9.62
N GLU A 131 -12.23 29.43 10.94
CA GLU A 131 -11.01 29.39 11.76
C GLU A 131 -10.70 28.01 12.34
N GLU A 132 -11.70 27.16 12.58
CA GLU A 132 -11.49 25.83 13.17
C GLU A 132 -11.16 24.79 12.08
N GLU A 133 -9.88 24.45 11.92
CA GLU A 133 -9.51 23.28 11.12
C GLU A 133 -9.90 21.99 11.83
N ASP A 134 -10.66 21.14 11.12
CA ASP A 134 -11.09 19.85 11.63
C ASP A 134 -10.12 18.72 11.27
N THR A 135 -10.34 17.55 11.86
CA THR A 135 -9.54 16.33 11.62
C THR A 135 -9.43 15.99 10.12
N GLN A 136 -10.49 16.30 9.34
CA GLN A 136 -10.49 16.06 7.89
C GLN A 136 -9.58 17.04 7.13
N THR A 137 -9.52 18.29 7.56
CA THR A 137 -8.63 19.31 6.98
C THR A 137 -7.19 18.86 7.08
N TYR A 138 -6.76 18.41 8.27
CA TYR A 138 -5.41 17.88 8.46
C TYR A 138 -5.15 16.59 7.69
N ASP A 139 -6.12 15.68 7.58
CA ASP A 139 -5.97 14.46 6.76
C ASP A 139 -5.74 14.80 5.27
N VAL A 140 -6.42 15.83 4.75
CA VAL A 140 -6.22 16.32 3.37
C VAL A 140 -4.82 16.93 3.21
N LEU A 141 -4.29 17.64 4.21
CA LEU A 141 -2.91 18.14 4.19
C LEU A 141 -1.88 17.00 4.20
N PHE A 142 -2.04 15.98 5.06
CA PHE A 142 -1.14 14.82 5.03
C PHE A 142 -1.29 13.99 3.74
N LYS A 143 -2.45 14.02 3.10
CA LYS A 143 -2.60 13.47 1.75
C LYS A 143 -1.81 14.27 0.71
N LEU A 144 -1.79 15.61 0.79
CA LEU A 144 -0.94 16.46 -0.05
C LEU A 144 0.54 16.13 0.13
N PHE A 145 1.03 16.12 1.37
CA PHE A 145 2.45 15.88 1.64
C PHE A 145 2.92 14.54 1.07
N ARG A 146 2.09 13.49 1.20
CA ARG A 146 2.38 12.18 0.59
C ARG A 146 2.41 12.22 -0.94
N THR A 147 1.52 12.98 -1.60
CA THR A 147 1.51 13.07 -3.07
C THR A 147 2.68 13.88 -3.62
N LEU A 148 3.14 14.90 -2.89
CA LEU A 148 4.34 15.67 -3.20
C LEU A 148 5.60 14.81 -3.05
N ILE A 149 5.78 14.15 -1.90
CA ILE A 149 6.92 13.25 -1.67
C ILE A 149 6.96 12.12 -2.70
N ALA A 150 5.81 11.50 -3.03
CA ALA A 150 5.74 10.46 -4.05
C ALA A 150 6.03 10.97 -5.48
N GLY A 151 5.84 12.27 -5.76
CA GLY A 151 6.19 12.89 -7.04
C GLY A 151 7.69 13.06 -7.24
N GLU A 152 8.45 13.21 -6.15
CA GLU A 152 9.91 13.36 -6.14
C GLU A 152 10.66 12.03 -6.30
N GLU A 153 9.98 10.89 -6.15
CA GLU A 153 10.59 9.57 -6.22
C GLU A 153 10.96 9.18 -7.67
N ARG A 154 12.25 8.95 -7.92
CA ARG A 154 12.72 8.31 -9.16
C ARG A 154 12.34 6.81 -9.15
N PRO A 155 12.01 6.21 -10.31
CA PRO A 155 11.81 4.76 -10.42
C PRO A 155 13.06 4.01 -9.92
N GLY A 156 12.93 3.28 -8.81
CA GLY A 156 14.01 2.48 -8.20
C GLY A 156 14.36 2.80 -6.74
N MET A 157 13.89 3.93 -6.19
CA MET A 157 14.23 4.39 -4.82
C MET A 157 13.38 3.76 -3.69
N THR A 158 12.35 2.99 -4.03
CA THR A 158 11.24 2.63 -3.12
C THR A 158 11.55 1.63 -2.02
N ARG A 159 12.82 1.30 -1.75
CA ARG A 159 13.16 0.28 -0.73
C ARG A 159 14.51 0.42 -0.05
N VAL A 160 15.01 1.64 0.06
CA VAL A 160 16.19 1.95 0.90
C VAL A 160 15.72 2.15 2.34
N LYS A 161 16.41 1.50 3.30
CA LYS A 161 16.14 1.68 4.74
C LYS A 161 16.41 3.13 5.15
N ALA A 162 15.78 3.61 6.22
CA ALA A 162 15.94 5.00 6.66
C ALA A 162 17.41 5.45 6.87
N PRO A 163 18.35 4.63 7.38
CA PRO A 163 19.74 5.03 7.57
C PRO A 163 20.49 5.38 6.28
N ASP A 164 20.10 4.76 5.16
CA ASP A 164 20.80 4.89 3.88
C ASP A 164 20.08 5.85 2.91
N ARG A 165 18.99 6.48 3.34
CA ARG A 165 18.10 7.26 2.47
C ARG A 165 18.62 8.67 2.27
N GLN A 166 18.84 9.05 1.01
CA GLN A 166 19.10 10.43 0.59
C GLN A 166 17.80 11.08 0.10
N LEU A 167 17.40 12.16 0.75
CA LEU A 167 16.20 12.93 0.41
C LEU A 167 16.54 14.08 -0.55
N THR A 168 15.63 14.40 -1.47
CA THR A 168 15.74 15.64 -2.25
C THR A 168 15.46 16.84 -1.32
N PRO A 169 16.03 18.03 -1.59
CA PRO A 169 15.75 19.22 -0.78
C PRO A 169 14.25 19.55 -0.69
N ALA A 170 13.51 19.35 -1.79
CA ALA A 170 12.06 19.53 -1.84
C ALA A 170 11.31 18.52 -0.95
N ALA A 171 11.71 17.24 -0.97
CA ALA A 171 11.13 16.23 -0.10
C ALA A 171 11.43 16.51 1.37
N ARG A 172 12.62 17.02 1.71
CA ARG A 172 12.96 17.43 3.08
C ARG A 172 12.08 18.59 3.54
N GLN A 173 11.95 19.64 2.74
CA GLN A 173 11.08 20.78 3.08
C GLN A 173 9.63 20.32 3.30
N THR A 174 9.12 19.43 2.45
CA THR A 174 7.76 18.89 2.60
C THR A 174 7.58 18.10 3.90
N LEU A 175 8.62 17.38 4.35
CA LEU A 175 8.60 16.69 5.64
C LEU A 175 8.64 17.68 6.81
N ASP A 176 9.44 18.74 6.71
CA ASP A 176 9.50 19.80 7.72
C ASP A 176 8.15 20.52 7.87
N ASP A 177 7.49 20.85 6.75
CA ASP A 177 6.14 21.41 6.74
C ASP A 177 5.13 20.44 7.39
N ALA A 178 5.22 19.13 7.09
CA ALA A 178 4.37 18.11 7.68
C ALA A 178 4.58 17.96 9.21
N ILE A 179 5.83 18.09 9.68
CA ILE A 179 6.15 18.10 11.11
C ILE A 179 5.56 19.33 11.78
N GLY A 180 5.68 20.52 11.18
CA GLY A 180 5.09 21.75 11.69
C GLY A 180 3.56 21.66 11.81
N VAL A 181 2.89 21.13 10.78
CA VAL A 181 1.43 20.89 10.84
C VAL A 181 1.05 19.90 11.94
N TRP A 182 1.85 18.85 12.16
CA TRP A 182 1.59 17.91 13.25
C TRP A 182 1.76 18.51 14.64
N GLN A 183 2.71 19.42 14.83
CA GLN A 183 2.87 20.14 16.10
C GLN A 183 1.62 20.95 16.46
N ASP A 184 0.98 21.57 15.48
CA ASP A 184 -0.32 22.26 15.66
C ASP A 184 -1.44 21.26 16.01
N VAL A 185 -1.53 20.13 15.29
CA VAL A 185 -2.48 19.04 15.60
C VAL A 185 -2.31 18.54 17.04
N GLU A 186 -1.07 18.29 17.45
CA GLU A 186 -0.75 17.78 18.78
C GLU A 186 -1.06 18.81 19.87
N ALA A 187 -0.79 20.10 19.63
CA ALA A 187 -1.16 21.18 20.54
C ALA A 187 -2.69 21.25 20.73
N LYS A 188 -3.45 21.26 19.63
CA LYS A 188 -4.93 21.29 19.66
C LYS A 188 -5.53 20.03 20.28
N TRP A 189 -4.91 18.87 20.09
CA TRP A 189 -5.31 17.63 20.73
C TRP A 189 -5.08 17.66 22.24
N ARG A 190 -3.93 18.17 22.71
CA ARG A 190 -3.63 18.32 24.14
C ARG A 190 -4.59 19.27 24.84
N THR A 191 -5.03 20.34 24.16
CA THR A 191 -6.02 21.29 24.68
C THR A 191 -7.46 20.84 24.47
N LYS A 192 -7.70 19.67 23.87
CA LYS A 192 -9.03 19.10 23.54
C LYS A 192 -9.86 19.94 22.57
N HIS A 193 -9.21 20.78 21.77
CA HIS A 193 -9.84 21.52 20.67
C HIS A 193 -9.93 20.68 19.38
N LEU A 194 -9.16 19.59 19.28
CA LEU A 194 -9.18 18.68 18.14
C LEU A 194 -9.24 17.23 18.62
N THR A 195 -10.10 16.43 17.99
CA THR A 195 -10.08 14.99 18.15
C THR A 195 -9.22 14.35 17.05
N VAL A 196 -8.26 13.52 17.44
CA VAL A 196 -7.43 12.78 16.49
C VAL A 196 -8.03 11.39 16.32
N ASP A 197 -8.28 10.98 15.07
CA ASP A 197 -8.71 9.62 14.74
C ASP A 197 -7.54 8.78 14.21
N SER A 198 -7.74 7.47 14.08
CA SER A 198 -6.70 6.57 13.58
C SER A 198 -6.26 6.90 12.15
N ARG A 199 -7.09 7.59 11.35
CA ARG A 199 -6.78 7.94 9.95
C ARG A 199 -5.82 9.12 9.89
N LEU A 200 -6.07 10.17 10.67
CA LEU A 200 -5.18 11.33 10.75
C LEU A 200 -3.79 10.92 11.25
N LEU A 201 -3.74 10.13 12.33
CA LEU A 201 -2.48 9.59 12.87
C LEU A 201 -1.74 8.71 11.84
N TYR A 202 -2.48 7.87 11.10
CA TYR A 202 -1.91 7.07 10.02
C TYR A 202 -1.38 7.96 8.87
N GLY A 203 -2.09 9.01 8.49
CA GLY A 203 -1.69 9.96 7.47
C GLY A 203 -0.36 10.65 7.79
N TYR A 204 -0.21 11.14 9.03
CA TYR A 204 1.04 11.71 9.51
C TYR A 204 2.18 10.69 9.51
N ALA A 205 1.98 9.55 10.17
CA ALA A 205 3.03 8.56 10.34
C ALA A 205 3.50 7.94 9.01
N THR A 206 2.60 7.74 8.03
CA THR A 206 2.99 7.31 6.67
C THR A 206 3.72 8.38 5.87
N THR A 207 3.49 9.67 6.17
CA THR A 207 4.26 10.76 5.56
C THR A 207 5.72 10.68 5.99
N LEU A 208 5.96 10.45 7.29
CA LEU A 208 7.30 10.36 7.88
C LEU A 208 8.00 9.01 7.67
N GLU A 209 7.29 7.93 7.35
CA GLU A 209 7.87 6.63 6.98
C GLU A 209 8.91 6.77 5.84
N LYS A 210 8.71 7.77 4.98
CA LYS A 210 9.59 8.09 3.85
C LYS A 210 10.77 9.00 4.21
N GLY A 211 10.86 9.48 5.45
CA GLY A 211 11.92 10.36 5.92
C GLY A 211 13.19 9.64 6.37
N THR A 212 13.96 10.35 7.19
CA THR A 212 15.17 9.89 7.89
C THR A 212 14.82 9.03 9.11
N VAL A 213 15.85 8.46 9.76
CA VAL A 213 15.69 7.70 11.01
C VAL A 213 14.98 8.53 12.08
N GLU A 214 15.29 9.82 12.17
CA GLU A 214 14.70 10.72 13.15
C GLU A 214 13.20 10.95 12.88
N ASP A 215 12.82 11.12 11.61
CA ASP A 215 11.41 11.28 11.20
C ASP A 215 10.60 10.01 11.50
N VAL A 216 11.18 8.83 11.24
CA VAL A 216 10.56 7.55 11.57
C VAL A 216 10.38 7.38 13.09
N ASN A 217 11.35 7.81 13.90
CA ASN A 217 11.23 7.81 15.36
C ASN A 217 10.16 8.79 15.85
N ARG A 218 10.02 9.98 15.24
CA ARG A 218 8.92 10.92 15.54
C ARG A 218 7.55 10.29 15.26
N ALA A 219 7.39 9.60 14.13
CA ALA A 219 6.16 8.88 13.79
C ALA A 219 5.82 7.78 14.81
N LEU A 220 6.82 6.98 15.22
CA LEU A 220 6.65 5.97 16.26
C LEU A 220 6.26 6.59 17.60
N GLY A 221 6.92 7.68 18.00
CA GLY A 221 6.61 8.42 19.22
C GLY A 221 5.19 8.95 19.25
N ALA A 222 4.71 9.51 18.14
CA ALA A 222 3.33 9.99 18.02
C ALA A 222 2.30 8.86 18.15
N ILE A 223 2.53 7.71 17.49
CA ILE A 223 1.65 6.54 17.62
C ILE A 223 1.64 6.04 19.06
N CYS A 224 2.80 5.92 19.69
CA CYS A 224 2.89 5.44 21.06
C CYS A 224 2.22 6.39 22.05
N LEU A 225 2.39 7.70 21.87
CA LEU A 225 1.76 8.71 22.71
C LEU A 225 0.23 8.66 22.63
N MET A 226 -0.32 8.69 21.41
CA MET A 226 -1.77 8.81 21.21
C MET A 226 -2.54 7.50 21.39
N CYS A 227 -1.87 6.35 21.23
CA CYS A 227 -2.42 5.01 21.51
C CYS A 227 -2.06 4.49 22.92
N GLU A 228 -1.31 5.26 23.73
CA GLU A 228 -0.85 4.90 25.08
C GLU A 228 -0.02 3.60 25.11
N LEU A 229 0.92 3.45 24.16
CA LEU A 229 1.81 2.29 24.05
C LEU A 229 3.18 2.60 24.67
N PRO A 230 3.88 1.60 25.24
CA PRO A 230 5.23 1.78 25.74
C PRO A 230 6.20 2.03 24.56
N ILE A 231 7.12 2.98 24.75
CA ILE A 231 8.14 3.35 23.76
C ILE A 231 9.38 2.46 23.95
N HIS A 232 9.92 1.91 22.87
CA HIS A 232 11.16 1.12 22.93
C HIS A 232 12.38 1.99 23.29
N PRO A 233 13.30 1.56 24.17
CA PRO A 233 14.41 2.39 24.66
C PRO A 233 15.40 2.89 23.59
N THR A 234 15.55 2.18 22.47
CA THR A 234 16.44 2.58 21.35
C THR A 234 15.79 3.58 20.40
N SER A 235 14.48 3.83 20.51
CA SER A 235 13.75 4.85 19.75
C SER A 235 13.81 6.25 20.39
N LYS A 236 14.65 6.42 21.42
CA LYS A 236 14.89 7.72 22.06
C LYS A 236 15.50 8.69 21.06
N THR A 237 14.66 9.57 20.53
CA THR A 237 15.11 10.85 19.96
C THR A 237 15.86 11.62 21.04
N SER A 238 16.88 12.40 20.66
CA SER A 238 17.56 13.35 21.56
C SER A 238 16.60 14.34 22.23
N ASP A 239 15.43 14.55 21.63
CA ASP A 239 14.36 15.40 22.15
C ASP A 239 13.45 14.68 23.19
N ALA A 240 13.61 13.37 23.37
CA ALA A 240 12.88 12.60 24.39
C ALA A 240 13.41 12.82 25.82
N SER A 241 14.47 13.60 26.00
CA SER A 241 14.95 14.02 27.32
C SER A 241 13.99 14.97 28.04
N ASP A 242 13.14 15.68 27.30
CA ASP A 242 12.06 16.51 27.88
C ASP A 242 10.72 15.77 27.99
N ALA A 243 10.45 14.78 27.13
CA ALA A 243 9.23 13.96 27.20
C ALA A 243 9.28 12.85 28.27
N SER A 244 10.47 12.27 28.53
CA SER A 244 10.62 11.18 29.50
C SER A 244 10.56 11.63 30.96
N LYS A 245 10.73 12.93 31.25
CA LYS A 245 10.49 13.51 32.60
C LYS A 245 9.01 13.83 32.86
N GLY A 246 8.14 13.73 31.85
CA GLY A 246 6.70 14.00 31.96
C GLY A 246 5.82 12.77 32.25
N ALA A 247 6.37 11.54 32.17
CA ALA A 247 5.59 10.31 32.26
C ALA A 247 5.00 10.01 33.66
N GLU A 248 5.32 10.80 34.69
CA GLU A 248 4.78 10.63 36.05
C GLU A 248 3.65 11.59 36.43
N LYS A 249 3.18 12.48 35.53
CA LYS A 249 1.96 13.25 35.77
C LYS A 249 0.87 12.81 34.80
N LYS A 250 -0.06 12.00 35.31
CA LYS A 250 -1.37 11.69 34.68
C LYS A 250 -2.24 12.96 34.60
N THR A 251 -1.82 13.97 33.85
CA THR A 251 -2.74 14.95 33.28
C THR A 251 -3.56 14.23 32.21
N LYS A 252 -4.89 14.35 32.26
CA LYS A 252 -5.78 13.76 31.24
C LYS A 252 -5.46 14.40 29.89
N LEU A 253 -4.64 13.72 29.06
CA LEU A 253 -4.35 14.08 27.67
C LEU A 253 -5.65 14.09 26.83
N GLY A 254 -5.54 14.44 25.54
CA GLY A 254 -6.66 14.45 24.59
C GLY A 254 -7.34 13.08 24.43
N ASN A 255 -8.19 12.93 23.42
CA ASN A 255 -8.87 11.66 23.20
C ASN A 255 -7.87 10.53 22.89
N ARG A 256 -8.06 9.36 23.49
CA ARG A 256 -7.29 8.14 23.15
C ARG A 256 -7.61 7.70 21.74
N VAL A 257 -6.59 7.33 20.96
CA VAL A 257 -6.74 6.80 19.61
C VAL A 257 -6.71 5.27 19.67
N ASP A 258 -7.74 4.63 19.12
CA ASP A 258 -7.78 3.17 19.05
C ASP A 258 -6.75 2.64 18.05
N LEU A 259 -6.06 1.59 18.48
CA LEU A 259 -5.03 0.92 17.69
C LEU A 259 -5.68 0.09 16.58
N SER A 260 -6.01 0.74 15.46
CA SER A 260 -6.61 0.11 14.30
C SER A 260 -5.66 -0.89 13.61
N VAL A 261 -6.21 -1.83 12.84
CA VAL A 261 -5.42 -2.80 12.05
C VAL A 261 -4.41 -2.11 11.12
N GLN A 262 -4.76 -0.94 10.58
CA GLN A 262 -3.88 -0.13 9.73
C GLN A 262 -2.70 0.46 10.52
N LEU A 263 -2.95 0.99 11.72
CA LEU A 263 -1.90 1.51 12.60
C LEU A 263 -0.95 0.42 13.09
N LYS A 264 -1.45 -0.79 13.39
CA LYS A 264 -0.61 -1.95 13.75
C LYS A 264 0.36 -2.32 12.63
N THR A 265 -0.13 -2.35 11.40
CA THR A 265 0.69 -2.64 10.22
C THR A 265 1.74 -1.56 10.03
N LEU A 266 1.36 -0.29 10.20
CA LEU A 266 2.27 0.84 10.07
C LEU A 266 3.36 0.84 11.16
N LEU A 267 3.01 0.55 12.41
CA LEU A 267 3.95 0.44 13.53
C LEU A 267 5.08 -0.55 13.21
N LEU A 268 4.75 -1.70 12.63
CA LEU A 268 5.73 -2.70 12.21
C LEU A 268 6.54 -2.27 10.98
N ASN A 269 5.92 -1.60 10.00
CA ASN A 269 6.64 -1.07 8.84
C ASN A 269 7.64 0.03 9.25
N LEU A 270 7.27 0.90 10.19
CA LEU A 270 8.16 1.93 10.74
C LEU A 270 9.35 1.27 11.48
N ALA A 271 9.07 0.27 12.33
CA ALA A 271 10.12 -0.50 13.00
C ALA A 271 11.03 -1.23 11.99
N GLU A 272 10.48 -1.82 10.94
CA GLU A 272 11.25 -2.44 9.85
C GLU A 272 12.14 -1.42 9.13
N THR A 273 11.64 -0.20 8.94
CA THR A 273 12.32 0.89 8.24
C THR A 273 13.54 1.40 9.02
N LEU A 274 13.49 1.39 10.35
CA LEU A 274 14.64 1.65 11.22
C LEU A 274 15.74 0.60 11.07
N GLY A 275 15.36 -0.65 10.75
CA GLY A 275 16.29 -1.75 10.50
C GLY A 275 16.79 -2.47 11.75
N ASP A 276 16.28 -2.15 12.94
CA ASP A 276 16.59 -2.78 14.22
C ASP A 276 15.62 -3.95 14.50
N PRO A 277 16.09 -5.21 14.53
CA PRO A 277 15.24 -6.38 14.81
C PRO A 277 14.57 -6.37 16.19
N GLU A 278 15.19 -5.76 17.20
CA GLU A 278 14.66 -5.74 18.58
C GLU A 278 13.41 -4.86 18.67
N VAL A 279 13.45 -3.70 18.00
CA VAL A 279 12.30 -2.78 17.92
C VAL A 279 11.11 -3.45 17.23
N VAL A 280 11.36 -4.23 16.17
CA VAL A 280 10.29 -4.97 15.48
C VAL A 280 9.71 -6.07 16.39
N GLU A 281 10.54 -6.77 17.17
CA GLU A 281 10.06 -7.77 18.13
C GLU A 281 9.19 -7.15 19.23
N HIS A 282 9.62 -6.02 19.78
CA HIS A 282 8.88 -5.31 20.81
C HIS A 282 7.47 -4.94 20.33
N TYR A 283 7.34 -4.28 19.17
CA TYR A 283 6.02 -3.89 18.67
C TYR A 283 5.22 -5.09 18.12
N TRP A 284 5.86 -6.15 17.64
CA TRP A 284 5.18 -7.39 17.24
C TRP A 284 4.51 -8.08 18.43
N THR A 285 5.22 -8.23 19.54
CA THR A 285 4.67 -8.83 20.76
C THR A 285 3.53 -7.96 21.31
N LEU A 286 3.73 -6.65 21.38
CA LEU A 286 2.75 -5.69 21.87
C LEU A 286 1.43 -5.71 21.07
N THR A 287 1.52 -5.71 19.74
CA THR A 287 0.34 -5.71 18.87
C THR A 287 -0.46 -7.01 18.97
N ARG A 288 0.19 -8.13 19.30
CA ARG A 288 -0.46 -9.42 19.57
C ARG A 288 -1.13 -9.46 20.95
N THR A 289 -0.53 -8.84 21.97
CA THR A 289 -1.07 -8.88 23.34
C THR A 289 -2.24 -7.92 23.56
N LEU A 290 -2.23 -6.77 22.90
CA LEU A 290 -3.22 -5.71 23.13
C LEU A 290 -4.50 -5.86 22.30
N SER A 291 -4.55 -6.81 21.36
CA SER A 291 -5.65 -6.93 20.40
C SER A 291 -6.37 -8.26 20.49
N SER A 292 -7.70 -8.21 20.66
CA SER A 292 -8.59 -9.35 20.42
C SER A 292 -8.93 -9.53 18.93
N GLU A 293 -8.72 -8.50 18.11
CA GLU A 293 -8.96 -8.53 16.66
C GLU A 293 -7.83 -9.25 15.90
N ASP A 294 -8.20 -9.96 14.84
CA ASP A 294 -7.26 -10.59 13.93
C ASP A 294 -6.44 -9.56 13.14
N MET A 295 -5.15 -9.85 12.98
CA MET A 295 -4.20 -8.97 12.28
C MET A 295 -4.33 -9.13 10.76
N ALA A 296 -4.08 -8.05 10.02
CA ALA A 296 -4.07 -8.10 8.56
C ALA A 296 -2.90 -8.94 8.02
N VAL A 297 -3.06 -9.50 6.82
CA VAL A 297 -1.99 -10.26 6.13
C VAL A 297 -0.74 -9.41 5.93
N GLU A 298 -0.92 -8.11 5.69
CA GLU A 298 0.14 -7.11 5.54
C GLU A 298 1.01 -7.01 6.80
N THR A 299 0.41 -7.11 7.98
CA THR A 299 1.12 -7.12 9.27
C THR A 299 2.08 -8.31 9.35
N TYR A 300 1.59 -9.51 9.01
CA TYR A 300 2.41 -10.72 8.98
C TYR A 300 3.51 -10.64 7.92
N GLU A 301 3.22 -10.06 6.75
CA GLU A 301 4.23 -9.83 5.72
C GLU A 301 5.32 -8.84 6.17
N ALA A 302 4.99 -7.80 6.93
CA ALA A 302 5.98 -6.87 7.49
C ALA A 302 6.94 -7.60 8.43
N ARG A 303 6.40 -8.43 9.33
CA ARG A 303 7.20 -9.25 10.23
C ARG A 303 8.08 -10.27 9.49
N LEU A 304 7.57 -10.92 8.45
CA LEU A 304 8.39 -11.86 7.66
C LEU A 304 9.54 -11.15 6.92
N ARG A 305 9.37 -9.88 6.53
CA ARG A 305 10.47 -9.11 5.93
C ARG A 305 11.57 -8.77 6.95
N SER A 306 11.22 -8.43 8.18
CA SER A 306 12.23 -8.20 9.23
C SER A 306 13.00 -9.48 9.54
N LEU A 307 12.29 -10.62 9.65
CA LEU A 307 12.90 -11.94 9.89
C LEU A 307 13.83 -12.40 8.77
N LYS A 308 13.55 -12.00 7.53
CA LYS A 308 14.46 -12.26 6.41
C LYS A 308 15.83 -11.62 6.65
N VAL A 309 15.88 -10.40 7.21
CA VAL A 309 17.13 -9.70 7.52
C VAL A 309 17.85 -10.37 8.69
N ALA A 310 17.12 -10.74 9.74
CA ALA A 310 17.67 -11.44 10.90
C ALA A 310 18.14 -12.87 10.59
N GLY A 311 17.56 -13.49 9.56
CA GLY A 311 17.89 -14.84 9.16
C GLY A 311 17.41 -15.91 10.14
N ASP A 312 16.17 -15.80 10.58
CA ASP A 312 15.53 -16.76 11.48
C ASP A 312 14.37 -17.51 10.77
N PRO A 313 14.65 -18.71 10.24
CA PRO A 313 13.64 -19.52 9.57
C PRO A 313 12.65 -20.18 10.54
N ALA A 314 13.02 -20.39 11.81
CA ALA A 314 12.11 -21.00 12.78
C ALA A 314 10.97 -20.04 13.13
N ALA A 315 11.30 -18.77 13.38
CA ALA A 315 10.30 -17.72 13.61
C ALA A 315 9.36 -17.52 12.40
N ALA A 316 9.88 -17.61 11.17
CA ALA A 316 9.08 -17.49 9.96
C ALA A 316 8.05 -18.63 9.80
N ILE A 317 8.41 -19.86 10.19
CA ILE A 317 7.50 -21.01 10.16
C ILE A 317 6.42 -20.88 11.23
N LEU A 318 6.77 -20.44 12.44
CA LEU A 318 5.80 -20.22 13.51
C LEU A 318 4.75 -19.17 13.13
N ILE A 319 5.15 -18.10 12.43
CA ILE A 319 4.22 -17.11 11.89
C ILE A 319 3.23 -17.74 10.90
N LEU A 320 3.72 -18.57 9.98
CA LEU A 320 2.86 -19.22 9.00
C LEU A 320 1.90 -20.24 9.64
N ALA A 321 2.35 -20.93 10.69
CA ALA A 321 1.51 -21.81 11.49
C ALA A 321 0.42 -21.03 12.25
N ASP A 322 0.77 -19.89 12.86
CA ASP A 322 -0.17 -18.98 13.51
C ASP A 322 -1.24 -18.47 12.52
N MET A 323 -0.83 -18.01 11.32
CA MET A 323 -1.76 -17.59 10.27
C MET A 323 -2.72 -18.70 9.86
N LYS A 324 -2.22 -19.94 9.72
CA LYS A 324 -3.06 -21.11 9.37
C LYS A 324 -4.04 -21.44 10.48
N SER A 325 -3.60 -21.39 11.74
CA SER A 325 -4.47 -21.67 12.90
C SER A 325 -5.62 -20.67 13.03
N ARG A 326 -5.35 -19.39 12.69
CA ARG A 326 -6.33 -18.29 12.65
C ARG A 326 -7.17 -18.25 11.37
N LYS A 327 -6.99 -19.21 10.46
CA LYS A 327 -7.67 -19.27 9.15
C LYS A 327 -7.48 -18.01 8.29
N ILE A 328 -6.34 -17.33 8.45
CA ILE A 328 -5.99 -16.14 7.65
C ILE A 328 -5.51 -16.61 6.28
N GLY A 329 -6.01 -15.98 5.22
CA GLY A 329 -5.63 -16.31 3.83
C GLY A 329 -4.14 -16.06 3.56
N ILE A 330 -3.39 -17.13 3.30
CA ILE A 330 -1.95 -17.04 3.03
C ILE A 330 -1.74 -16.70 1.55
N ARG A 331 -1.11 -15.54 1.28
CA ARG A 331 -0.81 -15.10 -0.09
C ARG A 331 0.50 -15.73 -0.61
N PRO A 332 0.67 -15.87 -1.93
CA PRO A 332 1.93 -16.34 -2.51
C PRO A 332 3.14 -15.51 -2.10
N LYS A 333 2.97 -14.19 -1.93
CA LYS A 333 4.01 -13.28 -1.44
C LYS A 333 4.44 -13.57 0.00
N THR A 334 3.51 -13.99 0.87
CA THR A 334 3.80 -14.37 2.26
C THR A 334 4.70 -15.61 2.30
N ILE A 335 4.39 -16.62 1.46
CA ILE A 335 5.20 -17.84 1.30
C ILE A 335 6.59 -17.49 0.75
N PHE A 336 6.66 -16.60 -0.24
CA PHE A 336 7.93 -16.12 -0.80
C PHE A 336 8.86 -15.54 0.28
N LEU A 337 8.34 -14.66 1.13
CA LEU A 337 9.12 -14.03 2.20
C LEU A 337 9.61 -15.05 3.23
N ALA A 338 8.77 -16.01 3.64
CA ALA A 338 9.17 -17.06 4.56
C ALA A 338 10.24 -17.99 3.97
N LEU A 339 10.13 -18.35 2.69
CA LEU A 339 11.17 -19.12 2.00
C LEU A 339 12.49 -18.35 1.97
N GLN A 340 12.46 -17.04 1.73
CA GLN A 340 13.67 -16.21 1.77
C GLN A 340 14.35 -16.18 3.15
N CYS A 341 13.61 -16.34 4.26
CA CYS A 341 14.20 -16.43 5.60
C CYS A 341 15.07 -17.69 5.76
N CYS A 342 14.69 -18.78 5.08
CA CYS A 342 15.42 -20.05 5.06
C CYS A 342 16.75 -20.00 4.29
N PHE A 343 17.05 -18.90 3.59
CA PHE A 343 18.28 -18.74 2.79
C PHE A 343 19.40 -17.96 3.50
N SER A 344 19.15 -17.44 4.69
CA SER A 344 20.09 -16.54 5.36
C SER A 344 21.39 -17.23 5.81
N LYS A 345 21.37 -18.54 6.07
CA LYS A 345 22.48 -19.28 6.70
C LYS A 345 22.94 -20.54 5.93
N ASP A 346 22.31 -20.88 4.81
CA ASP A 346 22.65 -22.03 3.93
C ASP A 346 22.91 -23.38 4.67
N THR A 347 22.16 -23.67 5.74
CA THR A 347 22.33 -24.92 6.51
C THR A 347 21.44 -26.07 5.99
N THR A 348 21.84 -27.31 6.27
CA THR A 348 21.04 -28.51 5.96
C THR A 348 19.70 -28.56 6.67
N GLU A 349 19.61 -27.94 7.85
CA GLU A 349 18.37 -27.88 8.61
C GLU A 349 17.38 -26.87 8.02
N ASP A 350 17.89 -25.74 7.51
CA ASP A 350 17.07 -24.79 6.76
C ASP A 350 16.54 -25.43 5.46
N LEU A 351 17.28 -26.40 4.93
CA LEU A 351 16.81 -27.19 3.80
C LEU A 351 15.58 -28.05 4.16
N ARG A 352 15.63 -28.77 5.27
CA ARG A 352 14.47 -29.56 5.71
C ARG A 352 13.25 -28.69 5.98
N ARG A 353 13.46 -27.53 6.62
CA ARG A 353 12.42 -26.56 6.95
C ARG A 353 11.71 -26.01 5.71
N ALA A 354 12.44 -25.55 4.70
CA ALA A 354 11.85 -25.04 3.47
C ALA A 354 11.17 -26.14 2.64
N ASN A 355 11.71 -27.37 2.59
CA ASN A 355 11.05 -28.51 1.96
C ASN A 355 9.72 -28.85 2.62
N ASN A 356 9.67 -28.89 3.95
CA ASN A 356 8.44 -29.13 4.70
C ASN A 356 7.42 -28.00 4.49
N LEU A 357 7.89 -26.77 4.38
CA LEU A 357 7.05 -25.61 4.07
C LEU A 357 6.39 -25.78 2.71
N VAL A 358 7.18 -25.95 1.64
CA VAL A 358 6.66 -26.13 0.28
C VAL A 358 5.80 -27.38 0.18
N LYS A 359 6.15 -28.48 0.85
CA LYS A 359 5.31 -29.68 0.90
C LYS A 359 3.92 -29.39 1.42
N THR A 360 3.84 -28.72 2.57
CA THR A 360 2.57 -28.38 3.22
C THR A 360 1.69 -27.49 2.32
N TYR A 361 2.30 -26.63 1.51
CA TYR A 361 1.58 -25.72 0.61
C TYR A 361 1.29 -26.29 -0.78
N VAL A 362 2.12 -27.18 -1.31
CA VAL A 362 1.87 -27.87 -2.59
C VAL A 362 0.78 -28.92 -2.44
N GLU A 363 0.64 -29.52 -1.25
CA GLU A 363 -0.47 -30.41 -0.92
C GLU A 363 -1.81 -29.67 -0.76
N ASP A 364 -1.77 -28.36 -0.52
CA ASP A 364 -2.94 -27.48 -0.62
C ASP A 364 -3.17 -27.13 -2.10
N SER A 365 -3.96 -27.96 -2.78
CA SER A 365 -4.14 -27.98 -4.24
C SER A 365 -4.48 -26.61 -4.86
N LYS A 366 -5.03 -25.68 -4.07
CA LYS A 366 -5.32 -24.31 -4.52
C LYS A 366 -4.07 -23.46 -4.67
N LEU A 367 -3.02 -23.62 -3.86
CA LEU A 367 -1.83 -22.75 -3.88
C LEU A 367 -0.79 -23.17 -4.92
N ALA A 368 -0.80 -24.43 -5.36
CA ALA A 368 0.08 -24.92 -6.43
C ALA A 368 -0.14 -24.18 -7.77
N SER A 369 -1.37 -23.76 -8.07
CA SER A 369 -1.71 -22.96 -9.26
C SER A 369 -1.33 -21.48 -9.14
N TYR A 370 -0.99 -21.00 -7.94
CA TYR A 370 -0.64 -19.60 -7.65
C TYR A 370 0.83 -19.40 -7.24
N MET A 371 1.70 -20.40 -7.42
CA MET A 371 3.13 -20.21 -7.17
C MET A 371 3.71 -19.14 -8.09
N THR A 372 3.94 -17.95 -7.54
CA THR A 372 4.56 -16.86 -8.29
C THR A 372 5.99 -17.22 -8.67
N ILE A 373 6.46 -16.73 -9.82
CA ILE A 373 7.81 -17.00 -10.34
C ILE A 373 8.91 -16.78 -9.30
N PRO A 374 8.89 -15.71 -8.47
CA PRO A 374 9.89 -15.55 -7.42
C PRO A 374 9.89 -16.72 -6.42
N VAL A 375 8.73 -17.23 -6.01
CA VAL A 375 8.61 -18.42 -5.12
C VAL A 375 9.23 -19.63 -5.79
N LEU A 376 8.87 -19.88 -7.04
CA LEU A 376 9.39 -21.00 -7.82
C LEU A 376 10.91 -20.89 -8.01
N THR A 377 11.42 -19.74 -8.46
CA THR A 377 12.84 -19.48 -8.65
C THR A 377 13.63 -19.66 -7.35
N THR A 378 13.12 -19.09 -6.25
CA THR A 378 13.74 -19.22 -4.94
C THR A 378 13.72 -20.68 -4.47
N PHE A 379 12.61 -21.39 -4.59
CA PHE A 379 12.54 -22.82 -4.28
C PHE A 379 13.45 -23.67 -5.19
N CYS A 380 13.60 -23.31 -6.45
CA CYS A 380 14.46 -24.04 -7.38
C CYS A 380 15.94 -23.83 -7.10
N ARG A 381 16.34 -22.60 -6.73
CA ARG A 381 17.69 -22.32 -6.20
C ARG A 381 17.95 -23.05 -4.88
N PHE A 382 16.92 -23.16 -4.05
CA PHE A 382 16.96 -23.88 -2.80
C PHE A 382 17.23 -25.37 -3.00
N VAL A 383 16.43 -26.05 -3.83
CA VAL A 383 16.66 -27.46 -4.17
C VAL A 383 18.05 -27.59 -4.78
N ALA A 384 18.45 -26.66 -5.68
CA ALA A 384 19.78 -26.57 -6.29
C ALA A 384 20.95 -26.52 -5.29
N ALA A 385 20.78 -25.85 -4.16
CA ALA A 385 21.78 -25.71 -3.11
C ALA A 385 21.85 -26.92 -2.15
N GLY A 386 20.89 -27.84 -2.23
CA GLY A 386 20.84 -29.05 -1.39
C GLY A 386 22.14 -29.85 -1.36
N ARG A 387 22.61 -30.18 -0.15
CA ARG A 387 23.83 -31.00 0.08
C ARG A 387 23.55 -32.45 0.48
N SER A 388 22.31 -32.79 0.86
CA SER A 388 21.92 -34.17 1.23
C SER A 388 21.00 -34.79 0.16
N ASP A 389 21.21 -36.07 -0.14
CA ASP A 389 20.43 -36.78 -1.16
C ASP A 389 18.94 -36.90 -0.80
N GLN A 390 18.62 -36.98 0.50
CA GLN A 390 17.23 -37.10 0.99
C GLN A 390 16.45 -35.78 0.88
N ASP A 391 17.13 -34.64 1.06
CA ASP A 391 16.50 -33.32 0.92
C ASP A 391 16.32 -32.95 -0.56
N ILE A 392 17.29 -33.31 -1.41
CA ILE A 392 17.17 -33.16 -2.87
C ILE A 392 16.01 -34.03 -3.37
N HIS A 393 15.89 -35.28 -2.89
CA HIS A 393 14.79 -36.17 -3.24
C HIS A 393 13.41 -35.57 -2.94
N THR A 394 13.25 -34.96 -1.77
CA THR A 394 11.99 -34.37 -1.33
C THR A 394 11.65 -33.13 -2.16
N GLY A 395 12.62 -32.25 -2.39
CA GLY A 395 12.46 -31.07 -3.23
C GLY A 395 12.11 -31.41 -4.69
N VAL A 396 12.78 -32.42 -5.26
CA VAL A 396 12.54 -32.90 -6.63
C VAL A 396 11.15 -33.51 -6.78
N LYS A 397 10.68 -34.28 -5.79
CA LYS A 397 9.31 -34.79 -5.77
C LYS A 397 8.27 -33.67 -5.78
N LEU A 398 8.54 -32.57 -5.09
CA LEU A 398 7.65 -31.40 -5.09
C LEU A 398 7.69 -30.68 -6.43
N LEU A 399 8.88 -30.47 -7.02
CA LEU A 399 9.02 -29.87 -8.35
C LEU A 399 8.32 -30.68 -9.44
N ASP A 400 8.33 -32.01 -9.33
CA ASP A 400 7.67 -32.88 -10.28
C ASP A 400 6.13 -32.86 -10.14
N LYS A 401 5.57 -32.48 -8.98
CA LYS A 401 4.12 -32.30 -8.83
C LYS A 401 3.58 -31.01 -9.46
N LEU A 402 4.45 -30.09 -9.90
CA LEU A 402 4.04 -28.80 -10.45
C LEU A 402 3.61 -28.90 -11.91
N ASP A 403 2.56 -28.15 -12.26
CA ASP A 403 2.15 -27.96 -13.66
C ASP A 403 3.01 -26.87 -14.33
N TRP A 404 4.17 -27.28 -14.81
CA TRP A 404 5.12 -26.39 -15.48
C TRP A 404 4.55 -25.74 -16.76
N LYS A 405 3.56 -26.37 -17.40
CA LYS A 405 2.95 -25.84 -18.63
C LYS A 405 2.05 -24.66 -18.29
N GLN A 406 1.16 -24.83 -17.30
CA GLN A 406 0.31 -23.74 -16.81
C GLN A 406 1.15 -22.57 -16.28
N ILE A 407 2.22 -22.85 -15.53
CA ILE A 407 3.15 -21.83 -15.04
C ILE A 407 3.78 -21.08 -16.21
N ALA A 408 4.26 -21.78 -17.24
CA ALA A 408 4.93 -21.15 -18.39
C ALA A 408 3.98 -20.27 -19.21
N GLU A 409 2.72 -20.68 -19.39
CA GLU A 409 1.67 -19.90 -20.07
C GLU A 409 1.38 -18.58 -19.33
N GLN A 410 1.23 -18.63 -18.00
CA GLN A 410 1.03 -17.43 -17.18
C GLN A 410 2.20 -16.44 -17.30
N CYS A 411 3.43 -16.95 -17.45
CA CYS A 411 4.65 -16.15 -17.51
C CYS A 411 4.86 -15.45 -18.86
N GLN A 412 4.21 -15.89 -19.95
CA GLN A 412 4.38 -15.28 -21.28
C GLN A 412 3.82 -13.85 -21.35
N THR A 413 2.90 -13.50 -20.45
CA THR A 413 2.20 -12.21 -20.44
C THR A 413 3.08 -11.02 -20.03
N VAL A 414 4.18 -11.26 -19.29
CA VAL A 414 5.06 -10.21 -18.75
C VAL A 414 6.53 -10.50 -19.12
N PRO A 415 7.22 -9.60 -19.87
CA PRO A 415 8.58 -9.87 -20.37
C PRO A 415 9.62 -10.22 -19.30
N HIS A 416 9.61 -9.52 -18.17
CA HIS A 416 10.55 -9.77 -17.06
C HIS A 416 10.29 -11.12 -16.36
N HIS A 417 9.03 -11.56 -16.31
CA HIS A 417 8.64 -12.86 -15.80
C HIS A 417 9.09 -14.00 -16.71
N LYS A 418 8.91 -13.82 -18.03
CA LYS A 418 9.45 -14.70 -19.07
C LYS A 418 10.97 -14.88 -18.94
N GLN A 419 11.71 -13.79 -18.76
CA GLN A 419 13.17 -13.85 -18.57
C GLN A 419 13.57 -14.59 -17.29
N ARG A 420 12.95 -14.30 -16.13
CA ARG A 420 13.27 -14.99 -14.87
C ARG A 420 12.97 -16.48 -14.90
N LEU A 421 11.84 -16.88 -15.52
CA LEU A 421 11.50 -18.28 -15.66
C LEU A 421 12.53 -19.00 -16.55
N ARG A 422 12.95 -18.39 -17.66
CA ARG A 422 14.01 -18.90 -18.55
C ARG A 422 15.31 -19.19 -17.78
N GLU A 423 15.83 -18.21 -17.04
CA GLU A 423 17.05 -18.36 -16.23
C GLU A 423 16.93 -19.47 -15.19
N THR A 424 15.75 -19.56 -14.54
CA THR A 424 15.46 -20.58 -13.52
C THR A 424 15.45 -21.99 -14.11
N LEU A 425 14.76 -22.18 -15.23
CA LEU A 425 14.69 -23.46 -15.94
C LEU A 425 16.08 -23.92 -16.41
N GLU A 426 16.92 -22.97 -16.87
CA GLU A 426 18.29 -23.27 -17.28
C GLU A 426 19.15 -23.70 -16.10
N HIS A 427 19.09 -22.97 -14.98
CA HIS A 427 19.83 -23.28 -13.76
C HIS A 427 19.44 -24.64 -13.18
N LEU A 428 18.13 -24.92 -13.06
CA LEU A 428 17.61 -26.23 -12.65
C LEU A 428 18.09 -27.35 -13.56
N SER A 429 18.01 -27.15 -14.88
CA SER A 429 18.42 -28.17 -15.84
C SER A 429 19.93 -28.48 -15.77
N LYS A 430 20.77 -27.46 -15.53
CA LYS A 430 22.22 -27.64 -15.30
C LYS A 430 22.46 -28.42 -14.00
N ARG A 431 21.75 -28.06 -12.93
CA ARG A 431 21.91 -28.71 -11.61
C ARG A 431 21.34 -30.12 -11.56
N ALA A 432 20.23 -30.39 -12.22
CA ALA A 432 19.66 -31.72 -12.34
C ALA A 432 20.61 -32.71 -13.04
N LYS A 433 21.40 -32.25 -14.02
CA LYS A 433 22.47 -33.05 -14.61
C LYS A 433 23.60 -33.34 -13.64
N TYR A 434 23.95 -32.38 -12.78
CA TYR A 434 24.93 -32.59 -11.71
C TYR A 434 24.42 -33.62 -10.69
N TRP A 435 23.16 -33.55 -10.26
CA TRP A 435 22.56 -34.55 -9.37
C TRP A 435 22.49 -35.94 -9.96
N MET A 436 22.14 -36.07 -11.24
CA MET A 436 22.18 -37.37 -11.91
C MET A 436 23.57 -38.01 -11.89
N ARG A 437 24.64 -37.21 -11.83
CA ARG A 437 26.02 -37.72 -11.69
C ARG A 437 26.36 -38.08 -10.24
N SER A 438 25.85 -37.34 -9.25
CA SER A 438 26.13 -37.58 -7.83
C SER A 438 25.32 -38.74 -7.23
N VAL A 439 24.11 -39.00 -7.74
CA VAL A 439 23.17 -40.01 -7.19
C VAL A 439 23.29 -41.37 -7.90
N LYS A 440 24.42 -41.65 -8.56
CA LYS A 440 24.70 -42.95 -9.21
C LYS A 440 24.58 -44.08 -8.18
N GLY A 441 23.50 -44.86 -8.27
CA GLY A 441 23.24 -45.99 -7.37
C GLY A 441 21.80 -46.06 -6.81
N ASN A 442 21.06 -44.94 -6.78
CA ASN A 442 19.67 -44.94 -6.31
C ASN A 442 18.67 -44.85 -7.49
N LYS A 443 18.19 -46.01 -7.94
CA LYS A 443 17.30 -46.15 -9.12
C LYS A 443 16.04 -45.28 -9.03
N ASN A 444 15.45 -45.11 -7.85
CA ASN A 444 14.23 -44.32 -7.67
C ASN A 444 14.48 -42.82 -7.87
N LEU A 445 15.61 -42.32 -7.38
CA LEU A 445 16.04 -40.94 -7.60
C LEU A 445 16.37 -40.70 -9.06
N GLU A 446 17.08 -41.63 -9.70
CA GLU A 446 17.45 -41.52 -11.12
C GLU A 446 16.22 -41.40 -12.05
N ILE A 447 15.17 -42.19 -11.80
CA ILE A 447 13.91 -42.13 -12.54
C ILE A 447 13.22 -40.78 -12.33
N LEU A 448 13.14 -40.30 -11.08
CA LEU A 448 12.53 -39.01 -10.75
C LEU A 448 13.27 -37.84 -11.42
N PHE A 449 14.61 -37.84 -11.39
CA PHE A 449 15.40 -36.81 -12.06
C PHE A 449 15.22 -36.83 -13.57
N LYS A 450 15.23 -38.01 -14.20
CA LYS A 450 14.99 -38.15 -15.64
C LYS A 450 13.61 -37.61 -16.02
N ARG A 451 12.58 -37.90 -15.22
CA ARG A 451 11.21 -37.38 -15.43
C ARG A 451 11.15 -35.86 -15.32
N LEU A 452 11.74 -35.28 -14.27
CA LEU A 452 11.80 -33.84 -14.07
C LEU A 452 12.54 -33.14 -15.22
N VAL A 453 13.71 -33.66 -15.63
CA VAL A 453 14.49 -33.09 -16.75
C VAL A 453 13.70 -33.14 -18.05
N ARG A 454 13.00 -34.24 -18.34
CA ARG A 454 12.14 -34.35 -19.54
C ARG A 454 11.04 -33.29 -19.54
N ARG A 455 10.36 -33.06 -18.40
CA ARG A 455 9.31 -32.04 -18.26
C ARG A 455 9.86 -30.62 -18.41
N LEU A 456 10.98 -30.30 -17.76
CA LEU A 456 11.63 -28.99 -17.87
C LEU A 456 12.08 -28.71 -19.31
N ASN A 457 12.64 -29.71 -19.99
CA ASN A 457 13.04 -29.59 -21.39
C ASN A 457 11.84 -29.41 -22.34
N ALA A 458 10.72 -30.08 -22.08
CA ALA A 458 9.49 -29.89 -22.85
C ALA A 458 8.98 -28.44 -22.74
N VAL A 459 8.95 -27.89 -21.52
CA VAL A 459 8.55 -26.49 -21.30
C VAL A 459 9.55 -25.51 -21.94
N GLN A 460 10.86 -25.77 -21.87
CA GLN A 460 11.85 -24.96 -22.59
C GLN A 460 11.65 -25.01 -24.11
N LYS A 461 11.35 -26.18 -24.67
CA LYS A 461 11.11 -26.34 -26.11
C LYS A 461 9.86 -25.59 -26.57
N ASP A 462 8.76 -25.71 -25.82
CA ASP A 462 7.46 -25.16 -26.21
C ASP A 462 7.39 -23.63 -26.05
N PHE A 463 8.08 -23.07 -25.06
CA PHE A 463 8.00 -21.63 -24.73
C PHE A 463 9.28 -20.82 -24.97
N TYR A 464 10.43 -21.49 -25.17
CA TYR A 464 11.75 -20.87 -25.39
C TYR A 464 12.57 -21.62 -26.47
N PRO A 465 12.04 -21.73 -27.72
CA PRO A 465 12.61 -22.60 -28.76
C PRO A 465 14.02 -22.22 -29.20
N GLU A 466 14.35 -20.92 -29.20
CA GLU A 466 15.67 -20.41 -29.60
C GLU A 466 16.80 -20.93 -28.69
N ASP A 467 16.59 -20.92 -27.37
CA ASP A 467 17.56 -21.45 -26.39
C ASP A 467 17.69 -22.95 -26.42
N TYR A 468 16.56 -23.63 -26.59
CA TYR A 468 16.55 -25.08 -26.71
C TYR A 468 17.40 -25.50 -27.91
N SER A 469 17.25 -24.82 -29.04
CA SER A 469 18.03 -25.08 -30.26
C SER A 469 19.53 -24.75 -30.09
N ALA A 470 19.87 -23.64 -29.42
CA ALA A 470 21.26 -23.27 -29.13
C ALA A 470 21.95 -24.26 -28.19
N ARG A 471 21.23 -24.76 -27.18
CA ARG A 471 21.72 -25.73 -26.21
C ARG A 471 21.94 -27.11 -26.81
N VAL A 472 21.05 -27.56 -27.69
CA VAL A 472 21.20 -28.82 -28.46
C VAL A 472 22.40 -28.72 -29.42
N LYS A 473 22.64 -27.55 -30.03
CA LYS A 473 23.81 -27.30 -30.90
C LYS A 473 25.14 -27.23 -30.14
N SER A 474 25.16 -26.79 -28.87
CA SER A 474 26.36 -26.70 -28.03
C SER A 474 26.89 -28.04 -27.47
N GLY A 475 26.39 -29.19 -27.95
CA GLY A 475 26.91 -30.52 -27.57
C GLY A 475 26.40 -31.07 -26.24
N ALA A 476 25.28 -30.57 -25.71
CA ALA A 476 24.62 -31.22 -24.58
C ALA A 476 23.74 -32.38 -25.11
N PRO A 477 23.99 -33.66 -24.74
CA PRO A 477 23.21 -34.78 -25.27
C PRO A 477 21.74 -34.62 -24.87
N SER A 478 20.88 -34.71 -25.89
CA SER A 478 19.43 -34.86 -25.77
C SER A 478 19.13 -36.14 -24.97
N PRO A 479 18.22 -36.12 -23.97
CA PRO A 479 17.82 -37.35 -23.29
C PRO A 479 16.82 -38.10 -24.17
N ALA A 480 17.32 -38.74 -25.24
CA ALA A 480 16.64 -39.82 -25.93
C ALA A 480 17.21 -41.14 -25.39
N GLY A 481 16.34 -41.92 -24.75
CA GLY A 481 16.63 -43.10 -23.93
C GLY A 481 15.80 -43.08 -22.66
#